data_AF-A0A950RQU7-F1
#
_entry.id   AF-A0A950RQU7-F1
#
_cell.length_a   1.000
_cell.length_b   1.000
_cell.length_c   1.000
_cell.angle_alpha   90.00
_cell.angle_beta   90.00
_cell.angle_gamma   90.00
#
_symmetry.space_group_name_H-M   'P 1'
#
loop_
_entity.id
_entity.type
_entity.pdbx_description
1 polymer ?
#
loop_
_entity_poly.entity_id
_entity_poly.type
_entity_poly.pdbx_seq_one_letter_code
_entity_poly.pdbx_strand_id
1 'polypeptide(L)'
;MTPSPDAGGPVLGPPADNAAIANGAPSLRDRVRSLRLDEKRKTGRSAPVWLLPWGLCVIMLGMTAAFGYRAYKNPPAPADNTAVASADSGSSAGPGTSAGVASTGDLALLAKGYIIAAHQIQVSPEVGGRLEWLDETFEEGRFFPKGKVLARIENTDYQADVQNARNSYTSAKEKYEETLTSRPEEIAQAEADLAEAQANADTAKKKLERTSLLLKTHATQQEDYELDQAASISAEKKVNRMEKALELMKKAQRTERQLAAKADMEAAAALLRKAEWRLSKCEIQAPVSGIILTKKAEKGNYVNPVAFNVSASLCDMADLTDLEVDVKIQERDIARVKENQVCTVMPEAYQGDEAFLQVHPHGYDGRVSRPVPT
;
A
#
# COMPACT_ATOMS: atom_id res chain seq x y z
N MET A 1 -66.27 -25.69 69.51
CA MET A 1 -66.54 -26.59 68.37
C MET A 1 -65.26 -27.36 68.10
N THR A 2 -65.33 -28.67 68.29
CA THR A 2 -64.28 -29.70 68.18
C THR A 2 -63.94 -29.98 66.69
N PRO A 3 -62.99 -30.89 66.35
CA PRO A 3 -61.54 -30.82 66.55
C PRO A 3 -60.73 -31.15 65.25
N SER A 4 -59.39 -31.18 65.38
CA SER A 4 -58.31 -31.90 64.65
C SER A 4 -58.66 -33.23 63.93
N PRO A 5 -57.70 -33.97 63.28
CA PRO A 5 -56.38 -33.65 62.67
C PRO A 5 -56.09 -34.43 61.33
N ASP A 6 -54.87 -34.26 60.82
CA ASP A 6 -53.93 -35.32 60.35
C ASP A 6 -53.72 -35.71 58.86
N ALA A 7 -52.47 -36.16 58.68
CA ALA A 7 -51.63 -36.43 57.52
C ALA A 7 -52.13 -37.39 56.41
N GLY A 8 -51.50 -37.26 55.23
CA GLY A 8 -51.31 -38.38 54.29
C GLY A 8 -51.16 -37.99 52.81
N GLY A 9 -49.93 -38.03 52.26
CA GLY A 9 -49.75 -38.35 50.82
C GLY A 9 -50.08 -39.83 50.57
N PRO A 10 -49.83 -40.46 49.39
CA PRO A 10 -49.18 -40.01 48.14
C PRO A 10 -50.02 -40.40 46.87
N VAL A 11 -49.38 -40.50 45.69
CA VAL A 11 -49.65 -41.45 44.56
C VAL A 11 -50.07 -40.84 43.21
N LEU A 12 -49.21 -41.13 42.24
CA LEU A 12 -49.41 -41.10 40.78
C LEU A 12 -50.45 -42.13 40.33
N GLY A 13 -51.34 -41.73 39.41
CA GLY A 13 -52.18 -42.63 38.61
C GLY A 13 -52.43 -42.04 37.21
N PRO A 14 -52.19 -42.78 36.11
CA PRO A 14 -52.41 -42.34 34.72
C PRO A 14 -53.81 -42.77 34.21
N PRO A 15 -54.08 -42.77 32.89
CA PRO A 15 -54.27 -41.64 31.98
C PRO A 15 -55.75 -41.56 31.54
N ALA A 16 -56.23 -40.41 31.07
CA ALA A 16 -57.46 -40.37 30.29
C ALA A 16 -57.44 -39.21 29.31
N ASP A 17 -57.78 -39.56 28.08
CA ASP A 17 -57.71 -38.77 26.88
C ASP A 17 -58.70 -37.60 26.85
N ASN A 18 -58.44 -36.72 25.87
CA ASN A 18 -59.35 -35.77 25.24
C ASN A 18 -59.62 -34.47 26.01
N ALA A 19 -59.04 -33.37 25.56
CA ALA A 19 -59.54 -32.64 24.40
C ALA A 19 -58.78 -31.31 24.20
N ALA A 20 -58.38 -31.10 22.95
CA ALA A 20 -58.14 -29.84 22.23
C ALA A 20 -58.02 -28.51 23.02
N ILE A 21 -56.97 -27.74 22.73
CA ILE A 21 -57.02 -26.57 21.82
C ILE A 21 -55.61 -26.02 21.55
N ALA A 22 -55.27 -26.00 20.26
CA ALA A 22 -54.41 -25.08 19.50
C ALA A 22 -53.21 -24.37 20.16
N ASN A 23 -52.00 -24.69 19.69
CA ASN A 23 -51.06 -23.77 19.00
C ASN A 23 -49.78 -24.53 18.64
N GLY A 24 -49.75 -25.10 17.43
CA GLY A 24 -48.72 -26.05 16.97
C GLY A 24 -47.44 -25.38 16.49
N ALA A 25 -46.39 -25.41 17.30
CA ALA A 25 -45.02 -25.38 16.80
C ALA A 25 -44.70 -26.73 16.12
N PRO A 26 -44.06 -26.75 14.94
CA PRO A 26 -43.78 -27.99 14.24
C PRO A 26 -42.80 -28.86 15.04
N SER A 27 -43.13 -30.15 15.14
CA SER A 27 -42.39 -31.15 15.93
C SER A 27 -40.99 -31.37 15.36
N LEU A 28 -40.04 -31.82 16.19
CA LEU A 28 -38.64 -32.06 15.79
C LEU A 28 -38.49 -32.99 14.56
N ARG A 29 -39.44 -33.90 14.34
CA ARG A 29 -39.46 -34.77 13.15
C ARG A 29 -39.69 -34.00 11.85
N ASP A 30 -40.45 -32.91 11.89
CA ASP A 30 -40.70 -32.04 10.72
C ASP A 30 -39.48 -31.16 10.42
N ARG A 31 -38.73 -30.73 11.45
CA ARG A 31 -37.46 -30.01 11.28
C ARG A 31 -36.36 -30.92 10.70
N VAL A 32 -36.31 -32.20 11.08
CA VAL A 32 -35.34 -33.16 10.53
C VAL A 32 -35.68 -33.56 9.09
N ARG A 33 -36.96 -33.55 8.69
CA ARG A 33 -37.36 -33.70 7.28
C ARG A 33 -36.92 -32.53 6.41
N SER A 34 -36.91 -31.31 6.94
CA SER A 34 -36.48 -30.12 6.19
C SER A 34 -34.97 -30.02 5.93
N LEU A 35 -34.16 -30.94 6.49
CA LEU A 35 -32.70 -30.98 6.32
C LEU A 35 -32.23 -32.08 5.36
N ARG A 36 -33.14 -32.86 4.75
CA ARG A 36 -32.79 -33.76 3.64
C ARG A 36 -33.01 -33.03 2.32
N LEU A 37 -31.91 -32.63 1.69
CA LEU A 37 -31.87 -32.08 0.34
C LEU A 37 -32.49 -33.06 -0.66
N ASP A 38 -33.49 -32.60 -1.41
CA ASP A 38 -34.03 -33.26 -2.58
C ASP A 38 -32.96 -33.29 -3.68
N GLU A 39 -32.45 -34.47 -4.01
CA GLU A 39 -31.65 -34.68 -5.22
C GLU A 39 -32.58 -34.78 -6.43
N LYS A 40 -33.12 -33.62 -6.85
CA LYS A 40 -33.80 -33.49 -8.15
C LYS A 40 -32.80 -33.08 -9.22
N ARG A 41 -32.27 -34.09 -9.90
CA ARG A 41 -31.50 -34.01 -11.14
C ARG A 41 -32.30 -33.29 -12.23
N LYS A 42 -32.12 -31.97 -12.38
CA LYS A 42 -32.52 -31.24 -13.60
C LYS A 42 -31.40 -31.35 -14.63
N THR A 43 -31.67 -32.11 -15.69
CA THR A 43 -30.88 -32.09 -16.92
C THR A 43 -31.08 -30.76 -17.64
N GLY A 44 -30.22 -29.80 -17.38
CA GLY A 44 -30.04 -28.61 -18.22
C GLY A 44 -28.66 -28.70 -18.85
N ARG A 45 -28.60 -28.80 -20.19
CA ARG A 45 -27.36 -28.71 -20.98
C ARG A 45 -26.60 -27.45 -20.58
N SER A 46 -25.50 -27.60 -19.85
CA SER A 46 -24.53 -26.53 -19.62
C SER A 46 -23.77 -26.29 -20.92
N ALA A 47 -23.89 -25.08 -21.47
CA ALA A 47 -22.99 -24.62 -22.52
C ALA A 47 -21.57 -24.47 -21.93
N PRO A 48 -20.50 -24.76 -22.69
CA PRO A 48 -19.14 -24.73 -22.17
C PRO A 48 -18.71 -23.29 -21.87
N VAL A 49 -18.43 -23.03 -20.58
CA VAL A 49 -18.01 -21.74 -20.01
C VAL A 49 -16.68 -21.21 -20.61
N TRP A 50 -15.98 -22.02 -21.41
CA TRP A 50 -14.76 -21.62 -22.14
C TRP A 50 -15.01 -20.71 -23.36
N LEU A 51 -16.25 -20.60 -23.87
CA LEU A 51 -16.59 -19.75 -25.02
C LEU A 51 -16.98 -18.30 -24.66
N LEU A 52 -17.19 -18.00 -23.38
CA LEU A 52 -17.51 -16.65 -22.88
C LEU A 52 -16.48 -15.55 -23.24
N PRO A 53 -15.15 -15.77 -23.17
CA PRO A 53 -14.19 -14.76 -23.59
C PRO A 53 -14.22 -14.49 -25.09
N TRP A 54 -14.50 -15.50 -25.91
CA TRP A 54 -14.54 -15.35 -27.37
C TRP A 54 -15.81 -14.65 -27.85
N GLY A 55 -16.95 -14.89 -27.19
CA GLY A 55 -18.19 -14.15 -27.45
C GLY A 55 -18.06 -12.65 -27.17
N LEU A 56 -17.33 -12.27 -26.11
CA LEU A 56 -17.11 -10.87 -25.76
C LEU A 56 -16.19 -10.16 -26.77
N CYS A 57 -15.17 -10.85 -27.30
CA CYS A 57 -14.33 -10.34 -28.37
C CYS A 57 -15.10 -10.08 -29.67
N VAL A 58 -16.01 -10.98 -30.07
CA VAL A 58 -16.83 -10.80 -31.28
C VAL A 58 -17.78 -9.61 -31.15
N ILE A 59 -18.34 -9.38 -29.95
CA ILE A 59 -19.20 -8.22 -29.67
C ILE A 59 -18.41 -6.91 -29.74
N MET A 60 -17.20 -6.87 -29.16
CA MET A 60 -16.32 -5.68 -29.23
C MET A 60 -15.85 -5.38 -30.66
N LEU A 61 -15.54 -6.41 -31.45
CA LEU A 61 -15.15 -6.25 -32.85
C LEU A 61 -16.34 -5.78 -33.71
N GLY A 62 -17.56 -6.26 -33.41
CA GLY A 62 -18.79 -5.76 -34.02
C GLY A 62 -19.07 -4.29 -33.69
N MET A 63 -18.88 -3.87 -32.43
CA MET A 63 -19.08 -2.47 -32.01
C MET A 63 -18.05 -1.51 -32.64
N THR A 64 -16.79 -1.90 -32.71
CA THR A 64 -15.73 -1.09 -33.35
C THR A 64 -15.94 -0.97 -34.86
N ALA A 65 -16.35 -2.05 -35.54
CA ALA A 65 -16.70 -2.01 -36.96
C ALA A 65 -17.94 -1.12 -37.24
N ALA A 66 -18.96 -1.18 -36.39
CA ALA A 66 -20.15 -0.33 -36.51
C ALA A 66 -19.83 1.16 -36.29
N PHE A 67 -18.94 1.48 -35.34
CA PHE A 67 -18.51 2.84 -35.08
C PHE A 67 -17.65 3.39 -36.24
N GLY A 68 -16.73 2.59 -36.76
CA GLY A 68 -15.94 2.93 -37.94
C GLY A 68 -16.80 3.14 -39.19
N TYR A 69 -17.80 2.28 -39.42
CA TYR A 69 -18.74 2.44 -40.53
C TYR A 69 -19.61 3.70 -40.40
N ARG A 70 -20.03 4.05 -39.18
CA ARG A 70 -20.80 5.26 -38.91
C ARG A 70 -19.97 6.55 -39.08
N ALA A 71 -18.70 6.53 -38.67
CA ALA A 71 -17.76 7.63 -38.89
C ALA A 71 -17.40 7.80 -40.38
N TYR A 72 -17.32 6.71 -41.13
CA TYR A 72 -17.07 6.76 -42.58
C TYR A 72 -18.27 7.30 -43.37
N LYS A 73 -19.50 6.97 -42.95
CA LYS A 73 -20.73 7.42 -43.65
C LYS A 73 -21.10 8.87 -43.35
N ASN A 74 -20.70 9.39 -42.18
CA ASN A 74 -20.91 10.78 -41.77
C ASN A 74 -19.55 11.43 -41.42
N PRO A 75 -18.74 11.84 -42.40
CA PRO A 75 -17.56 12.67 -42.11
C PRO A 75 -18.02 14.02 -41.51
N PRO A 76 -17.36 14.52 -40.45
CA PRO A 76 -17.65 15.86 -39.94
C PRO A 76 -17.35 16.90 -41.02
N ALA A 77 -18.28 17.83 -41.21
CA ALA A 77 -18.13 18.91 -42.17
C ALA A 77 -16.90 19.79 -41.82
N PRO A 78 -16.13 20.25 -42.82
CA PRO A 78 -15.06 21.21 -42.58
C PRO A 78 -15.65 22.53 -42.04
N ALA A 79 -14.98 23.12 -41.06
CA ALA A 79 -15.34 24.43 -40.53
C ALA A 79 -15.07 25.50 -41.59
N ASP A 80 -16.14 26.07 -42.15
CA ASP A 80 -16.08 27.23 -43.05
C ASP A 80 -15.82 28.50 -42.25
N ASN A 81 -14.55 28.90 -42.15
CA ASN A 81 -14.18 30.26 -41.73
C ASN A 81 -14.14 31.17 -42.95
N THR A 82 -15.30 31.51 -43.50
CA THR A 82 -15.43 32.61 -44.46
C THR A 82 -15.78 33.90 -43.72
N ALA A 83 -14.75 34.54 -43.18
CA ALA A 83 -14.81 35.95 -42.76
C ALA A 83 -13.82 36.75 -43.61
N VAL A 84 -14.36 37.30 -44.71
CA VAL A 84 -14.06 38.60 -45.32
C VAL A 84 -12.58 38.98 -45.51
N ALA A 85 -12.11 38.88 -46.76
CA ALA A 85 -11.00 39.67 -47.26
C ALA A 85 -11.26 40.10 -48.71
N SER A 86 -11.45 41.41 -48.91
CA SER A 86 -10.98 42.23 -50.05
C SER A 86 -11.72 43.57 -49.99
N ALA A 87 -11.10 44.63 -49.46
CA ALA A 87 -10.13 45.52 -50.12
C ALA A 87 -10.83 46.70 -50.81
N ASP A 88 -10.61 47.91 -50.26
CA ASP A 88 -10.47 49.07 -51.12
C ASP A 88 -9.28 49.92 -50.64
N SER A 89 -8.51 50.36 -51.62
CA SER A 89 -7.22 51.01 -51.52
C SER A 89 -7.39 52.53 -51.51
N GLY A 90 -6.84 53.20 -50.50
CA GLY A 90 -6.76 54.66 -50.44
C GLY A 90 -5.42 55.11 -49.86
N SER A 91 -4.52 55.53 -50.74
CA SER A 91 -3.25 56.20 -50.46
C SER A 91 -3.45 57.54 -49.72
N SER A 92 -2.61 57.86 -48.73
CA SER A 92 -1.91 59.17 -48.64
C SER A 92 -0.99 59.25 -47.41
N ALA A 93 0.05 60.06 -47.57
CA ALA A 93 1.27 60.16 -46.76
C ALA A 93 1.17 61.08 -45.53
N GLY A 94 2.09 60.90 -44.57
CA GLY A 94 2.41 61.89 -43.52
C GLY A 94 3.42 61.38 -42.47
N PRO A 95 4.48 62.14 -42.06
CA PRO A 95 5.70 61.59 -41.46
C PRO A 95 5.92 61.85 -39.95
N GLY A 96 6.87 61.11 -39.35
CA GLY A 96 7.52 61.40 -38.05
C GLY A 96 6.88 60.66 -36.87
N THR A 97 7.59 60.02 -35.95
CA THR A 97 8.92 60.27 -35.39
C THR A 97 9.62 58.96 -35.02
N SER A 98 10.91 58.88 -35.37
CA SER A 98 11.83 57.82 -34.99
C SER A 98 12.03 57.74 -33.49
N ALA A 99 11.87 56.52 -32.96
CA ALA A 99 12.53 56.07 -31.77
C ALA A 99 14.03 56.36 -31.84
N GLY A 100 14.57 56.96 -30.79
CA GLY A 100 16.00 57.02 -30.56
C GLY A 100 16.36 56.08 -29.42
N VAL A 101 16.69 54.82 -29.71
CA VAL A 101 17.64 54.01 -28.93
C VAL A 101 18.32 52.99 -29.87
N ALA A 102 19.63 53.20 -30.04
CA ALA A 102 20.70 52.27 -30.39
C ALA A 102 20.66 51.43 -31.68
N SER A 103 21.59 51.76 -32.59
CA SER A 103 22.13 50.89 -33.62
C SER A 103 23.16 49.91 -33.04
N THR A 104 22.90 48.60 -33.11
CA THR A 104 23.86 47.52 -33.50
C THR A 104 23.08 46.20 -33.58
N GLY A 105 22.90 45.68 -34.79
CA GLY A 105 22.20 44.42 -35.10
C GLY A 105 20.74 44.63 -35.49
N ASP A 106 20.34 44.22 -36.69
CA ASP A 106 18.95 44.30 -37.15
C ASP A 106 18.02 43.59 -36.15
N LEU A 107 17.06 44.34 -35.60
CA LEU A 107 15.99 43.79 -34.76
C LEU A 107 15.16 42.83 -35.61
N ALA A 108 15.45 41.54 -35.48
CA ALA A 108 14.84 40.51 -36.32
C ALA A 108 13.34 40.37 -36.06
N LEU A 109 12.92 40.43 -34.79
CA LEU A 109 11.55 40.23 -34.36
C LEU A 109 11.33 40.87 -32.98
N LEU A 110 10.22 41.59 -32.81
CA LEU A 110 9.74 42.07 -31.52
C LEU A 110 8.45 41.31 -31.18
N ALA A 111 8.45 40.62 -30.04
CA ALA A 111 7.29 39.86 -29.58
C ALA A 111 7.10 40.06 -28.07
N LYS A 112 5.84 40.00 -27.63
CA LYS A 112 5.47 40.03 -26.21
C LYS A 112 5.34 38.61 -25.69
N GLY A 113 5.76 38.39 -24.45
CA GLY A 113 5.69 37.09 -23.78
C GLY A 113 5.43 37.26 -22.28
N TYR A 114 5.33 36.12 -21.59
CA TYR A 114 5.13 36.06 -20.16
C TYR A 114 6.36 35.43 -19.50
N ILE A 115 6.76 35.96 -18.34
CA ILE A 115 7.81 35.36 -17.54
C ILE A 115 7.19 34.15 -16.82
N ILE A 116 7.78 32.99 -17.03
CA ILE A 116 7.43 31.74 -16.36
C ILE A 116 8.65 31.23 -15.61
N ALA A 117 8.42 30.46 -14.55
CA ALA A 117 9.51 29.74 -13.93
C ALA A 117 9.90 28.54 -14.80
N ALA A 118 11.20 28.29 -14.95
CA ALA A 118 11.70 27.15 -15.73
C ALA A 118 11.21 25.82 -15.15
N HIS A 119 11.09 25.73 -13.82
CA HIS A 119 10.69 24.53 -13.10
C HIS A 119 9.52 24.81 -12.16
N GLN A 120 8.32 24.38 -12.58
CA GLN A 120 7.12 24.39 -11.75
C GLN A 120 6.84 22.99 -11.19
N ILE A 121 6.56 22.91 -9.88
CA ILE A 121 6.26 21.69 -9.15
C ILE A 121 4.91 21.83 -8.45
N GLN A 122 4.02 20.88 -8.71
CA GLN A 122 2.76 20.77 -8.01
C GLN A 122 2.96 19.99 -6.71
N VAL A 123 2.69 20.64 -5.57
CA VAL A 123 2.81 20.01 -4.25
C VAL A 123 1.49 19.33 -3.90
N SER A 124 1.53 18.02 -3.80
CA SER A 124 0.37 17.18 -3.45
C SER A 124 0.70 16.33 -2.22
N PRO A 125 -0.29 16.07 -1.34
CA PRO A 125 -0.10 15.16 -0.22
C PRO A 125 0.10 13.71 -0.70
N GLU A 126 0.90 12.93 0.03
CA GLU A 126 1.09 11.50 -0.25
C GLU A 126 0.02 10.62 0.43
N VAL A 127 -0.66 11.16 1.45
CA VAL A 127 -1.73 10.50 2.19
C VAL A 127 -2.99 11.37 2.19
N GLY A 128 -4.16 10.74 2.26
CA GLY A 128 -5.44 11.46 2.24
C GLY A 128 -5.89 11.89 3.63
N GLY A 129 -6.55 13.03 3.74
CA GLY A 129 -7.19 13.45 4.99
C GLY A 129 -7.62 14.91 4.98
N ARG A 130 -8.17 15.37 6.11
CA ARG A 130 -8.58 16.76 6.27
C ARG A 130 -7.41 17.62 6.69
N LEU A 131 -7.24 18.80 6.09
CA LEU A 131 -6.25 19.78 6.51
C LEU A 131 -6.66 20.40 7.85
N GLU A 132 -5.96 20.02 8.92
CA GLU A 132 -6.16 20.55 10.27
C GLU A 132 -5.44 21.89 10.45
N TRP A 133 -4.26 22.01 9.86
CA TRP A 133 -3.42 23.19 10.00
C TRP A 133 -2.76 23.56 8.67
N LEU A 134 -2.58 24.85 8.45
CA LEU A 134 -1.93 25.46 7.29
C LEU A 134 -1.08 26.61 7.80
N ASP A 135 0.13 26.77 7.27
CA ASP A 135 1.03 27.87 7.65
C ASP A 135 0.36 29.24 7.38
N GLU A 136 0.49 30.19 8.29
CA GLU A 136 -0.14 31.51 8.16
C GLU A 136 0.44 32.31 6.97
N THR A 137 1.69 32.03 6.60
CA THR A 137 2.35 32.62 5.43
C THR A 137 2.04 31.86 4.13
N PHE A 138 1.14 30.87 4.18
CA PHE A 138 0.71 30.10 3.01
C PHE A 138 -0.28 30.89 2.15
N GLU A 139 0.28 31.84 1.42
CA GLU A 139 -0.39 32.72 0.48
C GLU A 139 0.39 32.75 -0.84
N GLU A 140 -0.29 33.10 -1.93
CA GLU A 140 0.34 33.27 -3.24
C GLU A 140 1.38 34.40 -3.20
N GLY A 141 2.51 34.19 -3.86
CA GLY A 141 3.63 35.14 -3.87
C GLY A 141 4.57 35.05 -2.65
N ARG A 142 4.30 34.15 -1.68
CA ARG A 142 5.18 33.96 -0.51
C ARG A 142 6.27 32.92 -0.77
N PHE A 143 7.48 33.20 -0.27
CA PHE A 143 8.64 32.31 -0.36
C PHE A 143 8.69 31.29 0.78
N PHE A 144 9.01 30.04 0.45
CA PHE A 144 9.22 28.95 1.39
C PHE A 144 10.55 28.23 1.09
N PRO A 145 11.40 27.99 2.11
CA PRO A 145 12.58 27.16 1.92
C PRO A 145 12.21 25.67 1.85
N LYS A 146 13.04 24.90 1.16
CA LYS A 146 12.92 23.43 1.07
C LYS A 146 12.82 22.80 2.48
N GLY A 147 11.88 21.88 2.65
CA GLY A 147 11.65 21.15 3.90
C GLY A 147 10.78 21.90 4.93
N LYS A 148 10.42 23.17 4.70
CA LYS A 148 9.47 23.86 5.58
C LYS A 148 8.08 23.21 5.48
N VAL A 149 7.45 22.95 6.62
CA VAL A 149 6.09 22.41 6.67
C VAL A 149 5.12 23.48 6.18
N LEU A 150 4.32 23.14 5.18
CA LEU A 150 3.31 23.99 4.57
C LEU A 150 1.95 23.75 5.20
N ALA A 151 1.60 22.49 5.41
CA ALA A 151 0.30 22.07 5.93
C ALA A 151 0.41 20.77 6.72
N ARG A 152 -0.57 20.54 7.60
CA ARG A 152 -0.74 19.29 8.35
C ARG A 152 -2.14 18.74 8.14
N ILE A 153 -2.19 17.45 7.86
CA ILE A 153 -3.40 16.64 7.80
C ILE A 153 -3.70 16.14 9.22
N GLU A 154 -4.99 16.04 9.55
CA GLU A 154 -5.48 15.39 10.76
C GLU A 154 -4.85 14.00 10.91
N ASN A 155 -4.19 13.76 12.04
CA ASN A 155 -3.34 12.58 12.23
C ASN A 155 -3.89 11.57 13.24
N THR A 156 -5.09 11.77 13.79
CA THR A 156 -5.70 10.91 14.82
C THR A 156 -5.77 9.44 14.38
N ASP A 157 -6.32 9.19 13.19
CA ASP A 157 -6.44 7.83 12.64
C ASP A 157 -5.07 7.22 12.34
N TYR A 158 -4.13 8.03 11.85
CA TYR A 158 -2.76 7.60 11.54
C TYR A 158 -1.97 7.24 12.80
N GLN A 159 -2.16 7.98 13.90
CA GLN A 159 -1.58 7.65 15.19
C GLN A 159 -2.17 6.36 15.75
N ALA A 160 -3.49 6.17 15.62
CA ALA A 160 -4.14 4.92 16.02
C ALA A 160 -3.62 3.73 15.21
N ASP A 161 -3.42 3.89 13.90
CA ASP A 161 -2.83 2.87 13.02
C ASP A 161 -1.40 2.51 13.43
N VAL A 162 -0.56 3.50 13.76
CA VAL A 162 0.80 3.28 14.29
C VAL A 162 0.73 2.51 15.60
N GLN A 163 -0.18 2.88 16.52
CA GLN A 163 -0.34 2.18 17.79
C GLN A 163 -0.79 0.73 17.58
N ASN A 164 -1.74 0.48 16.68
CA ASN A 164 -2.22 -0.87 16.36
C ASN A 164 -1.10 -1.74 15.74
N ALA A 165 -0.33 -1.16 14.82
CA ALA A 165 0.82 -1.84 14.22
C ALA A 165 1.94 -2.08 15.25
N ARG A 166 2.15 -1.14 16.18
CA ARG A 166 3.14 -1.27 17.26
C ARG A 166 2.76 -2.38 18.23
N ASN A 167 1.49 -2.49 18.60
CA ASN A 167 0.98 -3.57 19.44
C ASN A 167 1.16 -4.93 18.74
N SER A 168 0.86 -4.99 17.43
CA SER A 168 1.06 -6.20 16.63
C SER A 168 2.53 -6.61 16.57
N TYR A 169 3.44 -5.66 16.33
CA TYR A 169 4.89 -5.91 16.37
C TYR A 169 5.36 -6.38 17.74
N THR A 170 4.87 -5.76 18.82
CA THR A 170 5.22 -6.14 20.20
C THR A 170 4.80 -7.59 20.48
N SER A 171 3.56 -7.96 20.13
CA SER A 171 3.07 -9.33 20.31
C SER A 171 3.84 -10.37 19.48
N ALA A 172 4.27 -10.02 18.27
CA ALA A 172 5.05 -10.91 17.41
C ALA A 172 6.50 -11.03 17.91
N LYS A 173 7.06 -9.94 18.44
CA LYS A 173 8.37 -9.92 19.07
C LYS A 173 8.39 -10.79 20.32
N GLU A 174 7.39 -10.67 21.20
CA GLU A 174 7.26 -11.51 22.40
C GLU A 174 7.18 -13.00 22.03
N LYS A 175 6.36 -13.36 21.03
CA LYS A 175 6.31 -14.75 20.51
C LYS A 175 7.67 -15.23 19.99
N TYR A 176 8.44 -14.38 19.32
CA TYR A 176 9.78 -14.73 18.88
C TYR A 176 10.73 -14.93 20.07
N GLU A 177 10.68 -14.06 21.07
CA GLU A 177 11.47 -14.17 22.31
C GLU A 177 11.10 -15.43 23.13
N GLU A 178 9.82 -15.83 23.14
CA GLU A 178 9.37 -17.11 23.70
C GLU A 178 9.97 -18.30 22.97
N THR A 179 10.21 -18.22 21.65
CA THR A 179 10.87 -19.31 20.89
C THR A 179 12.39 -19.37 21.08
N LEU A 180 13.00 -18.25 21.49
CA LEU A 180 14.42 -18.18 21.86
C LEU A 180 14.64 -18.75 23.26
N THR A 181 13.72 -18.45 24.18
CA THR A 181 13.73 -18.98 25.54
C THR A 181 13.34 -20.46 25.49
N SER A 182 14.34 -21.34 25.36
CA SER A 182 14.15 -22.79 25.39
C SER A 182 13.39 -23.16 26.67
N ARG A 183 12.35 -24.00 26.59
CA ARG A 183 11.69 -24.56 27.79
C ARG A 183 12.70 -25.47 28.49
N PRO A 184 13.44 -24.98 29.50
CA PRO A 184 14.53 -25.76 30.07
C PRO A 184 13.97 -26.99 30.80
N GLU A 185 12.71 -26.91 31.24
CA GLU A 185 11.96 -27.98 31.88
C GLU A 185 11.76 -29.20 30.96
N GLU A 186 11.36 -29.00 29.70
CA GLU A 186 11.17 -30.11 28.76
C GLU A 186 12.50 -30.80 28.41
N ILE A 187 13.57 -30.01 28.25
CA ILE A 187 14.92 -30.54 28.00
C ILE A 187 15.46 -31.25 29.23
N ALA A 188 15.29 -30.67 30.43
CA ALA A 188 15.74 -31.28 31.69
C ALA A 188 15.01 -32.60 31.97
N GLN A 189 13.71 -32.68 31.67
CA GLN A 189 12.95 -33.91 31.77
C GLN A 189 13.46 -34.98 30.79
N ALA A 190 13.68 -34.62 29.51
CA ALA A 190 14.23 -35.55 28.53
C ALA A 190 15.68 -35.99 28.86
N GLU A 191 16.47 -35.12 29.48
CA GLU A 191 17.82 -35.43 29.99
C GLU A 191 17.74 -36.39 31.19
N ALA A 192 16.77 -36.22 32.09
CA ALA A 192 16.52 -37.14 33.19
C ALA A 192 16.08 -38.53 32.70
N ASP A 193 15.17 -38.59 31.72
CA ASP A 193 14.71 -39.85 31.11
C ASP A 193 15.87 -40.59 30.41
N LEU A 194 16.78 -39.85 29.76
CA LEU A 194 17.99 -40.41 29.17
C LEU A 194 18.93 -40.96 30.25
N ALA A 195 19.14 -40.21 31.33
CA ALA A 195 19.99 -40.65 32.45
C ALA A 195 19.43 -41.92 33.11
N GLU A 196 18.10 -42.04 33.26
CA GLU A 196 17.46 -43.25 33.74
C GLU A 196 17.66 -44.43 32.77
N ALA A 197 17.49 -44.20 31.46
CA ALA A 197 17.73 -45.23 30.45
C ALA A 197 19.19 -45.71 30.44
N GLN A 198 20.15 -44.81 30.64
CA GLN A 198 21.57 -45.13 30.74
C GLN A 198 21.86 -45.97 32.00
N ALA A 199 21.33 -45.58 33.16
CA ALA A 199 21.50 -46.35 34.40
C ALA A 199 20.92 -47.78 34.28
N ASN A 200 19.79 -47.93 33.59
CA ASN A 200 19.19 -49.23 33.29
C ASN A 200 20.05 -50.07 32.34
N ALA A 201 20.63 -49.45 31.30
CA ALA A 201 21.56 -50.13 30.39
C ALA A 201 22.84 -50.57 31.10
N ASP A 202 23.40 -49.74 31.98
CA ASP A 202 24.59 -50.10 32.77
C ASP A 202 24.31 -51.26 33.73
N THR A 203 23.13 -51.28 34.34
CA THR A 203 22.70 -52.39 35.21
C THR A 203 22.54 -53.68 34.41
N ALA A 204 21.91 -53.62 33.23
CA ALA A 204 21.75 -54.77 32.34
C ALA A 204 23.11 -55.30 31.81
N LYS A 205 24.05 -54.41 31.48
CA LYS A 205 25.42 -54.76 31.09
C LYS A 205 26.17 -55.48 32.20
N LYS A 206 26.20 -54.90 33.41
CA LYS A 206 26.85 -55.51 34.57
C LYS A 206 26.24 -56.88 34.89
N LYS A 207 24.92 -57.04 34.72
CA LYS A 207 24.26 -58.33 34.91
C LYS A 207 24.72 -59.35 33.87
N LEU A 208 24.74 -58.98 32.59
CA LEU A 208 25.26 -59.83 31.51
C LEU A 208 26.73 -60.22 31.74
N GLU A 209 27.58 -59.28 32.13
CA GLU A 209 28.99 -59.56 32.45
C GLU A 209 29.10 -60.60 33.57
N ARG A 210 28.32 -60.43 34.65
CA ARG A 210 28.28 -61.36 35.77
C ARG A 210 27.80 -62.75 35.34
N THR A 211 26.70 -62.83 34.58
CA THR A 211 26.15 -64.10 34.10
C THR A 211 27.12 -64.78 33.13
N SER A 212 27.83 -64.03 32.28
CA SER A 212 28.85 -64.58 31.37
C SER A 212 30.02 -65.22 32.11
N LEU A 213 30.42 -64.68 33.28
CA LEU A 213 31.47 -65.26 34.13
C LEU A 213 30.98 -66.55 34.80
N LEU A 214 29.74 -66.56 35.30
CA LEU A 214 29.12 -67.72 35.94
C LEU A 214 28.91 -68.88 34.95
N LEU A 215 28.64 -68.57 33.69
CA LEU A 215 28.48 -69.56 32.62
C LEU A 215 29.81 -70.29 32.36
N LYS A 216 30.94 -69.57 32.39
CA LYS A 216 32.29 -70.17 32.28
C LYS A 216 32.62 -71.11 33.43
N THR A 217 32.09 -70.83 34.63
CA THR A 217 32.25 -71.70 35.80
C THR A 217 31.16 -72.79 35.91
N HIS A 218 30.33 -72.99 34.87
CA HIS A 218 29.20 -73.94 34.84
C HIS A 218 28.17 -73.74 35.97
N ALA A 219 28.02 -72.52 36.48
CA ALA A 219 27.14 -72.21 37.61
C ALA A 219 25.77 -71.62 37.21
N THR A 220 25.49 -71.47 35.91
CA THR A 220 24.22 -70.96 35.35
C THR A 220 23.89 -71.66 34.03
N GLN A 221 22.66 -71.53 33.55
CA GLN A 221 22.20 -72.15 32.31
C GLN A 221 22.39 -71.22 31.10
N GLN A 222 22.47 -71.82 29.90
CA GLN A 222 22.61 -71.08 28.65
C GLN A 222 21.42 -70.14 28.38
N GLU A 223 20.21 -70.54 28.77
CA GLU A 223 18.99 -69.73 28.63
C GLU A 223 19.06 -68.42 29.41
N ASP A 224 19.60 -68.44 30.64
CA ASP A 224 19.76 -67.24 31.47
C ASP A 224 20.68 -66.20 30.80
N TYR A 225 21.74 -66.68 30.14
CA TYR A 225 22.67 -65.82 29.39
C TYR A 225 21.99 -65.15 28.20
N GLU A 226 21.18 -65.88 27.44
CA GLU A 226 20.46 -65.35 26.28
C GLU A 226 19.40 -64.32 26.69
N LEU A 227 18.71 -64.54 27.82
CA LEU A 227 17.78 -63.57 28.39
C LEU A 227 18.49 -62.27 28.83
N ASP A 228 19.63 -62.37 29.50
CA ASP A 228 20.42 -61.21 29.91
C ASP A 228 21.03 -60.48 28.70
N GLN A 229 21.39 -61.21 27.64
CA GLN A 229 21.85 -60.63 26.38
C GLN A 229 20.74 -59.85 25.69
N ALA A 230 19.55 -60.43 25.58
CA ALA A 230 18.38 -59.74 25.04
C ALA A 230 18.03 -58.50 25.88
N ALA A 231 18.10 -58.60 27.21
CA ALA A 231 17.88 -57.47 28.12
C ALA A 231 18.89 -56.34 27.90
N SER A 232 20.20 -56.64 27.84
CA SER A 232 21.25 -55.65 27.57
C SER A 232 21.07 -54.96 26.22
N ILE A 233 20.82 -55.73 25.15
CA ILE A 233 20.60 -55.17 23.81
C ILE A 233 19.36 -54.27 23.83
N SER A 234 18.26 -54.70 24.46
CA SER A 234 17.03 -53.91 24.54
C SER A 234 17.24 -52.58 25.29
N ALA A 235 18.03 -52.59 26.36
CA ALA A 235 18.35 -51.41 27.14
C ALA A 235 19.25 -50.43 26.36
N GLU A 236 20.25 -50.92 25.64
CA GLU A 236 21.07 -50.09 24.74
C GLU A 236 20.24 -49.46 23.61
N LYS A 237 19.31 -50.22 23.02
CA LYS A 237 18.39 -49.67 22.01
C LYS A 237 17.46 -48.61 22.60
N LYS A 238 17.07 -48.74 23.88
CA LYS A 238 16.30 -47.73 24.60
C LYS A 238 17.12 -46.44 24.78
N VAL A 239 18.39 -46.53 25.17
CA VAL A 239 19.29 -45.34 25.28
C VAL A 239 19.39 -44.62 23.93
N ASN A 240 19.73 -45.34 22.85
CA ASN A 240 19.85 -44.74 21.53
C ASN A 240 18.55 -44.07 21.07
N ARG A 241 17.39 -44.67 21.35
CA ARG A 241 16.08 -44.05 21.08
C ARG A 241 15.90 -42.73 21.84
N MET A 242 16.23 -42.70 23.14
CA MET A 242 16.09 -41.49 23.95
C MET A 242 17.10 -40.40 23.55
N GLU A 243 18.34 -40.76 23.22
CA GLU A 243 19.33 -39.83 22.70
C GLU A 243 18.86 -39.19 21.39
N LYS A 244 18.34 -40.01 20.45
CA LYS A 244 17.80 -39.50 19.19
C LYS A 244 16.56 -38.65 19.39
N ALA A 245 15.69 -39.00 20.33
CA ALA A 245 14.52 -38.19 20.68
C ALA A 245 14.94 -36.82 21.23
N LEU A 246 15.94 -36.76 22.12
CA LEU A 246 16.50 -35.53 22.66
C LEU A 246 17.20 -34.69 21.58
N GLU A 247 17.97 -35.32 20.69
CA GLU A 247 18.61 -34.65 19.56
C GLU A 247 17.58 -34.01 18.62
N LEU A 248 16.51 -34.75 18.28
CA LEU A 248 15.41 -34.25 17.48
C LEU A 248 14.65 -33.12 18.18
N MET A 249 14.41 -33.22 19.50
CA MET A 249 13.77 -32.17 20.28
C MET A 249 14.59 -30.87 20.25
N LYS A 250 15.92 -30.97 20.46
CA LYS A 250 16.85 -29.82 20.41
C LYS A 250 16.94 -29.20 19.02
N LYS A 251 16.85 -29.99 17.94
CA LYS A 251 16.91 -29.52 16.54
C LYS A 251 15.57 -28.97 16.03
N ALA A 252 14.48 -29.70 16.23
CA ALA A 252 13.16 -29.38 15.66
C ALA A 252 12.57 -28.08 16.23
N GLN A 253 12.81 -27.77 17.51
CA GLN A 253 12.34 -26.51 18.09
C GLN A 253 13.08 -25.29 17.55
N ARG A 254 14.31 -25.44 17.06
CA ARG A 254 15.20 -24.30 16.81
C ARG A 254 15.11 -23.71 15.41
N THR A 255 14.83 -24.48 14.37
CA THR A 255 14.87 -23.91 13.01
C THR A 255 13.50 -23.47 12.52
N GLU A 256 12.51 -24.36 12.48
CA GLU A 256 11.24 -24.04 11.82
C GLU A 256 10.40 -23.06 12.64
N ARG A 257 10.24 -23.31 13.95
CA ARG A 257 9.43 -22.45 14.82
C ARG A 257 10.05 -21.06 14.99
N GLN A 258 11.37 -20.98 15.16
CA GLN A 258 12.06 -19.68 15.26
C GLN A 258 12.04 -18.93 13.94
N LEU A 259 12.20 -19.61 12.80
CA LEU A 259 12.13 -18.99 11.49
C LEU A 259 10.72 -18.45 11.20
N ALA A 260 9.68 -19.22 11.52
CA ALA A 260 8.28 -18.78 11.39
C ALA A 260 7.98 -17.57 12.29
N ALA A 261 8.34 -17.64 13.58
CA ALA A 261 8.12 -16.54 14.52
C ALA A 261 8.93 -15.29 14.14
N LYS A 262 10.15 -15.46 13.62
CA LYS A 262 10.96 -14.36 13.08
C LYS A 262 10.31 -13.73 11.85
N ALA A 263 9.80 -14.54 10.92
CA ALA A 263 9.10 -14.05 9.75
C ALA A 263 7.84 -13.26 10.12
N ASP A 264 7.09 -13.73 11.12
CA ASP A 264 5.91 -13.02 11.64
C ASP A 264 6.30 -11.68 12.29
N MET A 265 7.38 -11.65 13.08
CA MET A 265 7.93 -10.42 13.67
C MET A 265 8.36 -9.42 12.58
N GLU A 266 9.06 -9.88 11.55
CA GLU A 266 9.52 -9.04 10.43
C GLU A 266 8.34 -8.49 9.61
N ALA A 267 7.31 -9.30 9.37
CA ALA A 267 6.08 -8.87 8.70
C ALA A 267 5.37 -7.79 9.53
N ALA A 268 5.23 -7.98 10.84
CA ALA A 268 4.65 -6.98 11.73
C ALA A 268 5.50 -5.69 11.80
N ALA A 269 6.83 -5.81 11.79
CA ALA A 269 7.73 -4.66 11.74
C ALA A 269 7.61 -3.89 10.42
N ALA A 270 7.40 -4.57 9.29
CA ALA A 270 7.14 -3.91 8.01
C ALA A 270 5.82 -3.13 8.01
N LEU A 271 4.77 -3.68 8.65
CA LEU A 271 3.50 -2.98 8.84
C LEU A 271 3.65 -1.75 9.73
N LEU A 272 4.41 -1.84 10.82
CA LEU A 272 4.72 -0.69 11.67
C LEU A 272 5.44 0.41 10.89
N ARG A 273 6.51 0.07 10.15
CA ARG A 273 7.24 1.04 9.31
C ARG A 273 6.34 1.72 8.27
N LYS A 274 5.40 0.97 7.69
CA LYS A 274 4.42 1.52 6.75
C LYS A 274 3.47 2.50 7.42
N ALA A 275 2.99 2.18 8.63
CA ALA A 275 2.12 3.07 9.40
C ALA A 275 2.86 4.34 9.84
N GLU A 276 4.10 4.21 10.33
CA GLU A 276 4.96 5.33 10.72
C GLU A 276 5.28 6.24 9.52
N TRP A 277 5.56 5.66 8.36
CA TRP A 277 5.74 6.40 7.12
C TRP A 277 4.49 7.21 6.78
N ARG A 278 3.31 6.59 6.80
CA ARG A 278 2.04 7.31 6.55
C ARG A 278 1.81 8.46 7.54
N LEU A 279 2.09 8.24 8.83
CA LEU A 279 2.00 9.29 9.84
C LEU A 279 2.97 10.44 9.56
N SER A 280 4.21 10.15 9.15
CA SER A 280 5.17 11.19 8.75
C SER A 280 4.70 12.00 7.53
N LYS A 281 3.91 11.39 6.66
CA LYS A 281 3.32 12.04 5.48
C LYS A 281 2.07 12.87 5.77
N CYS A 282 1.57 12.87 7.01
CA CYS A 282 0.56 13.83 7.44
C CYS A 282 1.11 15.27 7.45
N GLU A 283 2.44 15.44 7.56
CA GLU A 283 3.08 16.75 7.40
C GLU A 283 3.55 16.96 5.96
N ILE A 284 2.98 17.95 5.29
CA ILE A 284 3.30 18.28 3.90
C ILE A 284 4.38 19.36 3.91
N GLN A 285 5.55 19.03 3.35
CA GLN A 285 6.71 19.92 3.30
C GLN A 285 6.98 20.42 1.89
N ALA A 286 7.62 21.60 1.78
CA ALA A 286 8.06 22.15 0.51
C ALA A 286 9.17 21.27 -0.13
N PRO A 287 8.99 20.74 -1.36
CA PRO A 287 9.98 19.90 -2.02
C PRO A 287 11.20 20.68 -2.52
N VAL A 288 11.01 21.96 -2.83
CA VAL A 288 12.04 22.90 -3.31
C VAL A 288 11.91 24.22 -2.57
N SER A 289 13.00 25.00 -2.57
CA SER A 289 12.96 26.38 -2.11
C SER A 289 12.37 27.23 -3.23
N GLY A 290 11.26 27.92 -2.97
CA GLY A 290 10.56 28.63 -4.03
C GLY A 290 9.37 29.43 -3.54
N ILE A 291 8.66 30.04 -4.48
CA ILE A 291 7.47 30.84 -4.23
C ILE A 291 6.22 30.03 -4.58
N ILE A 292 5.16 30.21 -3.79
CA ILE A 292 3.84 29.67 -4.10
C ILE A 292 3.22 30.49 -5.24
N LEU A 293 2.98 29.87 -6.39
CA LEU A 293 2.34 30.50 -7.54
C LEU A 293 0.82 30.52 -7.39
N THR A 294 0.24 29.39 -7.03
CA THR A 294 -1.22 29.24 -6.92
C THR A 294 -1.58 28.38 -5.72
N LYS A 295 -2.50 28.88 -4.90
CA LYS A 295 -3.03 28.18 -3.73
C LYS A 295 -4.29 27.41 -4.12
N LYS A 296 -4.27 26.08 -3.96
CA LYS A 296 -5.36 25.18 -4.38
C LYS A 296 -6.16 24.58 -3.23
N ALA A 297 -5.70 24.71 -2.00
CA ALA A 297 -6.40 24.20 -0.81
C ALA A 297 -6.40 25.20 0.36
N GLU A 298 -7.46 25.11 1.16
CA GLU A 298 -7.68 25.89 2.37
C GLU A 298 -7.73 25.00 3.60
N LYS A 299 -7.54 25.59 4.78
CA LYS A 299 -7.71 24.88 6.05
C LYS A 299 -9.13 24.33 6.15
N GLY A 300 -9.25 23.05 6.52
CA GLY A 300 -10.53 22.33 6.57
C GLY A 300 -10.88 21.58 5.28
N ASN A 301 -10.21 21.83 4.16
CA ASN A 301 -10.42 21.04 2.95
C ASN A 301 -9.94 19.60 3.16
N TYR A 302 -10.62 18.66 2.49
CA TYR A 302 -10.16 17.30 2.38
C TYR A 302 -9.23 17.19 1.16
N VAL A 303 -8.04 16.62 1.35
CA VAL A 303 -7.05 16.44 0.29
C VAL A 303 -6.73 14.97 0.13
N ASN A 304 -6.60 14.48 -1.11
CA ASN A 304 -6.28 13.08 -1.38
C ASN A 304 -5.55 12.95 -2.73
N PRO A 305 -4.36 12.30 -2.79
CA PRO A 305 -3.60 12.14 -4.03
C PRO A 305 -4.32 11.33 -5.12
N VAL A 306 -5.23 10.44 -4.76
CA VAL A 306 -5.88 9.50 -5.71
C VAL A 306 -7.20 10.07 -6.25
N ALA A 307 -7.71 11.15 -5.67
CA ALA A 307 -9.02 11.69 -6.03
C ALA A 307 -8.94 12.65 -7.23
N PHE A 308 -9.61 12.31 -8.33
CA PHE A 308 -9.65 13.14 -9.55
C PHE A 308 -10.49 14.43 -9.42
N ASN A 309 -11.34 14.57 -8.40
CA ASN A 309 -12.34 15.66 -8.29
C ASN A 309 -12.28 16.47 -6.98
N VAL A 310 -11.43 16.10 -6.03
CA VAL A 310 -11.27 16.81 -4.75
C VAL A 310 -9.81 17.27 -4.69
N SER A 311 -9.56 18.56 -4.42
CA SER A 311 -8.25 19.24 -4.46
C SER A 311 -7.07 18.29 -4.21
N ALA A 312 -6.60 17.65 -5.27
CA ALA A 312 -5.55 16.63 -5.19
C ALA A 312 -4.19 17.25 -4.84
N SER A 313 -4.11 18.58 -4.93
CA SER A 313 -2.89 19.35 -4.73
C SER A 313 -3.14 20.53 -3.82
N LEU A 314 -2.12 20.82 -3.02
CA LEU A 314 -2.10 21.88 -2.02
C LEU A 314 -1.78 23.23 -2.69
N CYS A 315 -0.74 23.27 -3.52
CA CYS A 315 -0.33 24.44 -4.27
C CYS A 315 0.57 24.09 -5.45
N ASP A 316 0.77 25.07 -6.32
CA ASP A 316 1.86 25.06 -7.30
C ASP A 316 3.00 25.94 -6.77
N MET A 317 4.21 25.38 -6.73
CA MET A 317 5.43 26.07 -6.31
C MET A 317 6.41 26.13 -7.46
N ALA A 318 7.21 27.19 -7.52
CA ALA A 318 8.30 27.28 -8.47
C ALA A 318 9.54 27.96 -7.87
N ASP A 319 10.70 27.55 -8.38
CA ASP A 319 11.96 28.22 -8.10
C ASP A 319 12.09 29.43 -9.05
N LEU A 320 12.34 30.62 -8.49
CA LEU A 320 12.50 31.86 -9.26
C LEU A 320 13.97 32.21 -9.54
N THR A 321 14.90 31.34 -9.17
CA THR A 321 16.32 31.52 -9.55
C THR A 321 16.56 31.25 -11.04
N ASP A 322 15.71 30.45 -11.67
CA ASP A 322 15.76 30.13 -13.10
C ASP A 322 14.42 30.49 -13.76
N LEU A 323 14.44 31.53 -14.59
CA LEU A 323 13.27 32.11 -15.22
C LEU A 323 13.39 32.00 -16.74
N GLU A 324 12.30 31.59 -17.37
CA GLU A 324 12.15 31.56 -18.81
C GLU A 324 11.08 32.56 -19.24
N VAL A 325 11.10 32.93 -20.52
CA VAL A 325 10.07 33.78 -21.11
C VAL A 325 9.35 33.00 -22.19
N ASP A 326 8.07 32.73 -21.97
CA ASP A 326 7.21 32.12 -22.97
C ASP A 326 6.70 33.20 -23.92
N VAL A 327 7.18 33.15 -25.16
CA VAL A 327 6.89 34.14 -26.21
C VAL A 327 6.10 33.48 -27.31
N LYS A 328 4.87 33.97 -27.54
CA LYS A 328 4.04 33.51 -28.66
C LYS A 328 4.43 34.25 -29.93
N ILE A 329 5.02 33.53 -30.87
CA ILE A 329 5.45 34.05 -32.17
C ILE A 329 4.43 33.63 -33.24
N GLN A 330 4.14 34.51 -34.20
CA GLN A 330 3.28 34.17 -35.33
C GLN A 330 3.98 33.16 -36.25
N GLU A 331 3.23 32.22 -36.81
CA GLU A 331 3.76 31.18 -37.70
C GLU A 331 4.57 31.74 -38.88
N ARG A 332 4.21 32.92 -39.39
CA ARG A 332 4.97 33.61 -40.45
C ARG A 332 6.42 33.90 -40.06
N ASP A 333 6.65 34.20 -38.79
CA ASP A 333 7.94 34.68 -38.27
C ASP A 333 8.77 33.56 -37.62
N ILE A 334 8.21 32.35 -37.42
CA ILE A 334 8.92 31.23 -36.79
C ILE A 334 10.18 30.83 -37.56
N ALA A 335 10.17 30.96 -38.89
CA ALA A 335 11.31 30.65 -39.75
C ALA A 335 12.54 31.56 -39.49
N ARG A 336 12.33 32.72 -38.86
CA ARG A 336 13.38 33.70 -38.56
C ARG A 336 14.04 33.47 -37.20
N VAL A 337 13.48 32.60 -36.37
CA VAL A 337 13.96 32.31 -35.00
C VAL A 337 14.68 30.98 -34.97
N LYS A 338 15.90 30.96 -34.41
CA LYS A 338 16.73 29.77 -34.27
C LYS A 338 17.07 29.50 -32.80
N GLU A 339 17.31 28.23 -32.46
CA GLU A 339 17.87 27.84 -31.16
C GLU A 339 19.21 28.56 -30.92
N ASN A 340 19.46 28.92 -29.66
CA ASN A 340 20.63 29.65 -29.19
C ASN A 340 20.83 31.07 -29.76
N GLN A 341 19.86 31.60 -30.52
CA GLN A 341 19.87 32.98 -30.96
C GLN A 341 19.82 33.92 -29.74
N VAL A 342 20.65 34.97 -29.76
CA VAL A 342 20.67 35.97 -28.70
C VAL A 342 19.41 36.80 -28.79
N CYS A 343 18.75 36.98 -27.65
CA CYS A 343 17.59 37.85 -27.50
C CYS A 343 17.78 38.75 -26.30
N THR A 344 17.09 39.89 -26.31
CA THR A 344 17.08 40.81 -25.18
C THR A 344 15.65 40.90 -24.68
N VAL A 345 15.48 40.70 -23.37
CA VAL A 345 14.19 40.68 -22.68
C VAL A 345 14.09 41.94 -21.82
N MET A 346 13.10 42.77 -22.10
CA MET A 346 12.79 43.94 -21.28
C MET A 346 11.47 43.71 -20.53
N PRO A 347 11.49 43.57 -19.18
CA PRO A 347 10.27 43.48 -18.40
C PRO A 347 9.47 44.80 -18.48
N GLU A 348 8.19 44.72 -18.80
CA GLU A 348 7.32 45.91 -18.92
C GLU A 348 7.24 46.72 -17.62
N ALA A 349 7.32 46.04 -16.46
CA ALA A 349 7.27 46.66 -15.14
C ALA A 349 8.44 47.63 -14.86
N TYR A 350 9.59 47.48 -15.52
CA TYR A 350 10.81 48.24 -15.25
C TYR A 350 11.25 49.17 -16.40
N GLN A 351 10.40 49.36 -17.41
CA GLN A 351 10.73 50.20 -18.58
C GLN A 351 10.98 51.69 -18.25
N GLY A 352 10.43 52.17 -17.13
CA GLY A 352 10.60 53.55 -16.65
C GLY A 352 11.39 53.66 -15.34
N ASP A 353 11.96 52.57 -14.85
CA ASP A 353 12.71 52.58 -13.59
C ASP A 353 14.18 52.94 -13.86
N GLU A 354 14.57 54.16 -13.49
CA GLU A 354 15.94 54.66 -13.67
C GLU A 354 16.98 53.81 -12.96
N ALA A 355 16.65 53.23 -11.79
CA ALA A 355 17.57 52.38 -11.06
C ALA A 355 17.82 51.06 -11.79
N PHE A 356 16.77 50.49 -12.41
CA PHE A 356 16.90 49.29 -13.22
C PHE A 356 17.69 49.56 -14.51
N LEU A 357 17.38 50.64 -15.22
CA LEU A 357 18.03 50.99 -16.48
C LEU A 357 19.51 51.37 -16.33
N GLN A 358 19.94 51.83 -15.15
CA GLN A 358 21.37 52.03 -14.85
C GLN A 358 22.14 50.71 -14.79
N VAL A 359 21.52 49.64 -14.32
CA VAL A 359 22.15 48.31 -14.18
C VAL A 359 21.98 47.48 -15.46
N HIS A 360 20.80 47.56 -16.09
CA HIS A 360 20.41 46.82 -17.29
C HIS A 360 19.90 47.78 -18.39
N PRO A 361 20.81 48.50 -19.09
CA PRO A 361 20.44 49.57 -20.03
C PRO A 361 19.64 49.07 -21.24
N HIS A 362 19.73 47.79 -21.57
CA HIS A 362 19.00 47.17 -22.67
C HIS A 362 18.02 46.09 -22.21
N GLY A 363 17.93 45.83 -20.90
CA GLY A 363 17.18 44.70 -20.33
C GLY A 363 18.09 43.52 -20.03
N TYR A 364 17.51 42.33 -19.91
CA TYR A 364 18.22 41.08 -19.66
C TYR A 364 18.62 40.41 -20.98
N ASP A 365 19.88 40.01 -21.09
CA ASP A 365 20.33 39.20 -22.22
C ASP A 365 19.94 37.74 -22.00
N GLY A 366 19.38 37.12 -23.03
CA GLY A 366 18.93 35.75 -23.03
C GLY A 366 19.32 35.02 -24.31
N ARG A 367 19.05 33.72 -24.33
CA ARG A 367 19.14 32.89 -25.53
C ARG A 367 17.83 32.16 -25.73
N VAL A 368 17.44 31.98 -26.99
CA VAL A 368 16.30 31.14 -27.35
C VAL A 368 16.63 29.69 -26.98
N SER A 369 15.95 29.15 -25.96
CA SER A 369 16.19 27.79 -25.47
C SER A 369 15.64 26.73 -26.43
N ARG A 370 14.34 26.81 -26.78
CA ARG A 370 13.69 25.85 -27.66
C ARG A 370 12.47 26.46 -28.39
N PRO A 371 12.44 26.50 -29.73
CA PRO A 371 11.22 26.76 -30.46
C PRO A 371 10.30 25.54 -30.38
N VAL A 372 9.12 25.71 -29.77
CA VAL A 372 8.10 24.67 -29.71
C VAL A 372 7.03 24.99 -30.75
N PRO A 373 6.73 24.09 -31.72
CA PRO A 373 5.55 24.26 -32.54
C PRO A 373 4.32 24.05 -31.66
N THR A 374 3.54 25.11 -31.47
CA THR A 374 2.26 25.10 -30.73
C THR A 374 1.09 24.76 -31.62
#